data_AF-A0A2D8QY01-F1
#
_entry.id   AF-A0A2D8QY01-F1
#
_cell.length_a   1.000
_cell.length_b   1.000
_cell.length_c   1.000
_cell.angle_alpha   90.00
_cell.angle_beta   90.00
_cell.angle_gamma   90.00
#
_symmetry.space_group_name_H-M   'P 1'
#
loop_
_entity.id
_entity.type
_entity.pdbx_description
1 polymer ?
#
loop_
_entity_poly.entity_id
_entity_poly.type
_entity_poly.pdbx_seq_one_letter_code
_entity_poly.pdbx_strand_id
1 'polypeptide(L)'
;CSDEIICIGIWFNIIGLRDGRILWKCELDGIPRSITRLSDGRSIAVCVDPSTDAVSAWVFNPQGDVEDEADVGSQNKETIDAPNYEDEENTRFEHSGEEVTRILDEMSEEVEDQIVEGEDIDLLEELASEAKMINLPPVADAGEDLTVTSDEDGTAEILLDGRASYDPDGEINAWEWLDERERVVGSTPMIKVRVRKGTHVFRLRVKDDKNAMSEAIVTLRVI
;
A
#
# COMPACT_ATOMS: atom_id res chain seq x y z
N CYS A 1 -8.80 -16.24 26.27
CA CYS A 1 -8.78 -16.41 24.79
C CYS A 1 -10.05 -15.80 24.27
N SER A 2 -9.97 -14.63 23.67
CA SER A 2 -11.11 -14.04 22.99
C SER A 2 -11.23 -14.72 21.63
N ASP A 3 -12.37 -15.37 21.35
CA ASP A 3 -12.74 -15.94 20.04
C ASP A 3 -13.03 -14.84 19.00
N GLU A 4 -12.22 -13.78 19.00
CA GLU A 4 -12.46 -12.59 18.18
C GLU A 4 -11.72 -12.71 16.86
N ILE A 5 -12.47 -12.66 15.77
CA ILE A 5 -11.94 -12.61 14.41
C ILE A 5 -11.62 -11.15 14.08
N ILE A 6 -10.38 -10.89 13.70
CA ILE A 6 -9.90 -9.57 13.28
C ILE A 6 -10.03 -9.48 11.76
N CYS A 7 -10.71 -8.44 11.27
CA CYS A 7 -10.83 -8.17 9.84
C CYS A 7 -9.82 -7.10 9.43
N ILE A 8 -9.05 -7.34 8.38
CA ILE A 8 -8.09 -6.38 7.82
C ILE A 8 -8.43 -6.12 6.35
N GLY A 9 -8.57 -4.85 5.98
CA GLY A 9 -8.72 -4.41 4.59
C GLY A 9 -7.37 -4.10 3.96
N ILE A 10 -7.05 -4.69 2.80
CA ILE A 10 -5.83 -4.45 2.03
C ILE A 10 -6.18 -4.39 0.54
N TRP A 11 -5.95 -3.23 -0.08
CA TRP A 11 -6.23 -2.97 -1.49
C TRP A 11 -7.67 -3.32 -1.87
N PHE A 12 -7.93 -4.31 -2.72
CA PHE A 12 -9.30 -4.76 -3.04
C PHE A 12 -9.80 -5.92 -2.17
N ASN A 13 -9.19 -6.18 -1.01
CA ASN A 13 -9.47 -7.40 -0.24
C ASN A 13 -9.78 -7.13 1.23
N ILE A 14 -10.62 -7.98 1.82
CA ILE A 14 -10.78 -8.12 3.27
C ILE A 14 -10.35 -9.53 3.67
N ILE A 15 -9.55 -9.61 4.73
CA ILE A 15 -9.01 -10.85 5.27
C ILE A 15 -9.50 -11.02 6.71
N GLY A 16 -10.06 -12.20 7.01
CA GLY A 16 -10.41 -12.60 8.37
C GLY A 16 -9.28 -13.39 9.03
N LEU A 17 -8.79 -12.89 10.17
CA LEU A 17 -7.72 -13.49 10.96
C LEU A 17 -8.21 -14.01 12.31
N ARG A 18 -7.70 -15.16 12.74
CA ARG A 18 -7.85 -15.67 14.11
C ARG A 18 -6.55 -16.31 14.59
N ASP A 19 -6.08 -15.93 15.77
CA ASP A 19 -4.84 -16.43 16.37
C ASP A 19 -3.63 -16.42 15.40
N GLY A 20 -3.53 -15.36 14.58
CA GLY A 20 -2.46 -15.20 13.60
C GLY A 20 -2.59 -16.07 12.33
N ARG A 21 -3.74 -16.76 12.13
CA ARG A 21 -4.03 -17.55 10.93
C ARG A 21 -5.12 -16.89 10.11
N ILE A 22 -4.94 -16.92 8.78
CA ILE A 22 -5.96 -16.52 7.81
C ILE A 22 -7.04 -17.59 7.77
N LEU A 23 -8.30 -17.19 7.98
CA LEU A 23 -9.47 -18.05 7.88
C LEU A 23 -10.11 -17.96 6.51
N TRP A 24 -10.31 -16.73 6.02
CA TRP A 24 -10.96 -16.46 4.74
C TRP A 24 -10.46 -15.14 4.14
N LYS A 25 -10.73 -14.97 2.84
CA LYS A 25 -10.41 -13.80 2.05
C LYS A 25 -11.62 -13.48 1.15
N CYS A 26 -12.01 -12.23 1.08
CA CYS A 26 -13.07 -11.72 0.22
C CYS A 26 -12.50 -10.58 -0.65
N GLU A 27 -12.77 -10.61 -1.95
CA GLU A 27 -12.43 -9.54 -2.89
C GLU A 27 -13.62 -8.59 -3.03
N LEU A 28 -13.34 -7.30 -3.15
CA LEU A 28 -14.30 -6.21 -3.19
C LEU A 28 -14.19 -5.47 -4.53
N ASP A 29 -15.29 -4.84 -4.93
CA ASP A 29 -15.36 -3.97 -6.12
C ASP A 29 -14.64 -2.62 -5.98
N GLY A 30 -14.10 -2.32 -4.78
CA GLY A 30 -13.39 -1.08 -4.49
C GLY A 30 -12.46 -1.21 -3.28
N ILE A 31 -11.69 -0.14 -3.00
CA ILE A 31 -10.74 -0.13 -1.89
C ILE A 31 -11.50 0.14 -0.59
N PRO A 32 -11.44 -0.74 0.43
CA PRO A 32 -12.14 -0.55 1.69
C PRO A 32 -11.51 0.63 2.44
N ARG A 33 -12.32 1.67 2.67
CA ARG A 33 -11.92 2.87 3.42
C ARG A 33 -12.28 2.80 4.89
N SER A 34 -13.35 2.09 5.20
CA SER A 34 -13.80 1.90 6.58
C SER A 34 -14.47 0.55 6.73
N ILE A 35 -14.19 -0.12 7.84
CA ILE A 35 -14.86 -1.35 8.25
C ILE A 35 -15.44 -1.10 9.63
N THR A 36 -16.75 -1.24 9.77
CA THR A 36 -17.45 -1.01 11.03
C THR A 36 -18.23 -2.26 11.42
N ARG A 37 -18.14 -2.65 12.70
CA ARG A 37 -18.87 -3.79 13.25
C ARG A 37 -20.29 -3.37 13.65
N LEU A 38 -21.27 -4.15 13.25
CA LEU A 38 -22.68 -3.98 13.60
C LEU A 38 -23.01 -4.72 14.90
N SER A 39 -24.08 -4.28 15.57
CA SER A 39 -24.55 -4.86 16.84
C SER A 39 -25.06 -6.30 16.72
N ASP A 40 -25.37 -6.75 15.50
CA ASP A 40 -25.84 -8.11 15.18
C ASP A 40 -24.69 -9.10 14.90
N GLY A 41 -23.44 -8.66 15.01
CA GLY A 41 -22.24 -9.47 14.81
C GLY A 41 -21.70 -9.46 13.38
N ARG A 42 -22.39 -8.85 12.41
CA ARG A 42 -21.90 -8.63 11.04
C ARG A 42 -20.98 -7.41 10.97
N SER A 43 -20.27 -7.27 9.87
CA SER A 43 -19.43 -6.11 9.57
C SER A 43 -19.84 -5.50 8.24
N ILE A 44 -19.76 -4.18 8.15
CA ILE A 44 -19.93 -3.43 6.90
C ILE A 44 -18.59 -2.84 6.48
N ALA A 45 -18.23 -3.03 5.22
CA ALA A 45 -17.12 -2.37 4.56
C ALA A 45 -17.64 -1.34 3.57
N VAL A 46 -17.14 -0.11 3.68
CA VAL A 46 -17.40 0.95 2.70
C VAL A 46 -16.18 1.02 1.78
N CYS A 47 -16.42 0.85 0.49
CA CYS A 47 -15.39 0.75 -0.52
C CYS A 47 -15.50 1.92 -1.51
N VAL A 48 -14.37 2.35 -2.05
CA VAL A 48 -14.32 3.39 -3.09
C VAL A 48 -13.55 2.85 -4.28
N ASP A 49 -14.18 2.86 -5.46
CA ASP A 49 -13.55 2.49 -6.71
C ASP A 49 -12.60 3.62 -7.16
N PRO A 50 -11.28 3.35 -7.32
CA PRO A 50 -10.31 4.37 -7.69
C PRO A 50 -10.45 4.89 -9.13
N SER A 51 -11.21 4.19 -9.97
CA SER A 51 -11.41 4.54 -11.38
C SER A 51 -12.66 5.38 -11.64
N THR A 52 -13.71 5.18 -10.83
CA THR A 52 -15.01 5.83 -11.01
C THR A 52 -15.42 6.74 -9.85
N ASP A 53 -14.67 6.73 -8.74
CA ASP A 53 -15.05 7.33 -7.44
C ASP A 53 -16.41 6.83 -6.92
N ALA A 54 -16.92 5.70 -7.46
CA ALA A 54 -18.13 5.09 -6.97
C ALA A 54 -17.94 4.53 -5.56
N VAL A 55 -18.92 4.78 -4.70
CA VAL A 55 -18.96 4.25 -3.33
C VAL A 55 -19.86 3.03 -3.31
N SER A 56 -19.32 1.90 -2.87
CA SER A 56 -20.05 0.65 -2.65
C SER A 56 -19.97 0.26 -1.17
N ALA A 57 -20.94 -0.53 -0.70
CA ALA A 57 -20.98 -1.00 0.68
C ALA A 57 -21.27 -2.50 0.73
N TRP A 58 -20.41 -3.23 1.42
CA TRP A 58 -20.45 -4.68 1.52
C TRP A 58 -20.73 -5.10 2.96
N VAL A 59 -21.79 -5.87 3.17
CA VAL A 59 -22.10 -6.45 4.48
C VAL A 59 -21.67 -7.91 4.48
N PHE A 60 -20.81 -8.29 5.42
CA PHE A 60 -20.27 -9.63 5.53
C PHE A 60 -20.33 -10.13 6.98
N ASN A 61 -20.36 -11.45 7.16
CA ASN A 61 -20.30 -12.07 8.48
C ASN A 61 -18.86 -12.52 8.78
N PRO A 62 -18.15 -11.92 9.76
CA PRO A 62 -16.78 -12.31 10.09
C PRO A 62 -16.64 -13.77 10.55
N GLN A 63 -17.71 -14.34 11.13
CA GLN A 63 -17.75 -15.67 11.72
C GLN A 63 -18.34 -16.74 10.79
N GLY A 64 -18.79 -16.37 9.57
CA GLY A 64 -19.41 -17.29 8.63
C GLY A 64 -18.44 -17.82 7.57
N ASP A 65 -18.85 -18.89 6.88
CA ASP A 65 -18.26 -19.27 5.60
C ASP A 65 -18.69 -18.24 4.53
N VAL A 66 -17.79 -17.93 3.60
CA VAL A 66 -18.02 -16.96 2.51
C VAL A 66 -19.08 -17.54 1.57
N GLU A 67 -20.33 -17.05 1.67
CA GLU A 67 -21.39 -17.38 0.71
C GLU A 67 -21.27 -16.46 -0.51
N ASP A 68 -21.23 -17.07 -1.70
CA ASP A 68 -21.05 -16.44 -3.01
C ASP A 68 -22.11 -15.34 -3.31
N GLU A 69 -21.62 -14.25 -3.93
CA GLU A 69 -22.29 -13.30 -4.84
C GLU A 69 -23.79 -13.03 -4.61
N ALA A 70 -24.11 -11.90 -3.95
CA ALA A 70 -25.43 -11.30 -4.04
C ALA A 70 -25.44 -10.22 -5.14
N ASP A 71 -25.98 -10.59 -6.30
CA ASP A 71 -26.42 -9.69 -7.38
C ASP A 71 -27.37 -8.61 -6.82
N VAL A 72 -26.92 -7.35 -6.78
CA VAL A 72 -27.80 -6.21 -6.57
C VAL A 72 -27.80 -5.38 -7.85
N GLY A 73 -28.63 -5.84 -8.78
CA GLY A 73 -29.02 -5.08 -9.95
C GLY A 73 -29.49 -3.66 -9.61
N SER A 74 -29.04 -2.72 -10.44
CA SER A 74 -29.45 -1.32 -10.47
C SER A 74 -30.97 -1.16 -10.31
N GLN A 75 -31.41 -0.58 -9.20
CA GLN A 75 -32.72 0.07 -9.11
C GLN A 75 -32.64 1.41 -8.35
N ASN A 76 -32.70 2.48 -9.14
CA ASN A 76 -33.56 3.65 -8.96
C ASN A 76 -33.50 4.45 -7.64
N LYS A 77 -32.85 5.62 -7.76
CA LYS A 77 -33.50 6.94 -7.67
C LYS A 77 -34.53 7.14 -6.53
N GLU A 78 -34.06 7.62 -5.38
CA GLU A 78 -34.81 8.58 -4.56
C GLU A 78 -33.88 9.65 -4.01
N THR A 79 -34.05 10.87 -4.53
CA THR A 79 -33.58 12.12 -3.95
C THR A 79 -34.28 12.31 -2.61
N ILE A 80 -33.52 12.39 -1.53
CA ILE A 80 -34.06 12.79 -0.23
C ILE A 80 -33.79 14.30 -0.08
N ASP A 81 -34.89 15.06 -0.08
CA ASP A 81 -34.92 16.51 0.13
C ASP A 81 -34.25 16.89 1.45
N ALA A 82 -33.40 17.91 1.39
CA ALA A 82 -32.82 18.54 2.56
C ALA A 82 -33.91 19.27 3.37
N PRO A 83 -33.95 19.16 4.70
CA PRO A 83 -34.86 19.96 5.50
C PRO A 83 -34.41 21.44 5.51
N ASN A 84 -35.36 22.28 5.12
CA ASN A 84 -35.33 23.73 5.14
C ASN A 84 -35.18 24.23 6.58
N TYR A 85 -34.09 24.94 6.90
CA TYR A 85 -33.97 25.69 8.13
C TYR A 85 -34.51 27.09 7.88
N GLU A 86 -35.69 27.37 8.44
CA GLU A 86 -36.24 28.73 8.50
C GLU A 86 -35.42 29.57 9.49
N ASP A 87 -35.00 30.76 9.05
CA ASP A 87 -34.31 31.76 9.85
C ASP A 87 -35.24 32.27 10.97
N GLU A 88 -35.08 31.75 12.20
CA GLU A 88 -35.70 32.37 13.36
C GLU A 88 -34.89 33.58 13.82
N GLU A 89 -35.52 34.76 13.70
CA GLU A 89 -35.08 36.02 14.28
C GLU A 89 -34.75 35.86 15.77
N ASN A 90 -33.46 35.86 16.12
CA ASN A 90 -33.05 35.92 17.50
C ASN A 90 -32.57 37.33 17.87
N THR A 91 -33.49 38.06 18.50
CA THR A 91 -33.32 39.06 19.56
C THR A 91 -31.96 39.77 19.65
N ARG A 92 -31.88 40.96 19.03
CA ARG A 92 -30.82 41.94 19.29
C ARG A 92 -30.97 42.49 20.73
N PHE A 93 -30.22 41.92 21.66
CA PHE A 93 -29.98 42.54 22.97
C PHE A 93 -28.97 43.68 22.82
N GLU A 94 -29.43 44.93 22.94
CA GLU A 94 -28.55 46.09 23.13
C GLU A 94 -27.86 45.98 24.50
N HIS A 95 -26.60 45.52 24.52
CA HIS A 95 -25.74 45.68 25.70
C HIS A 95 -25.02 47.02 25.59
N SER A 96 -25.11 47.82 26.65
CA SER A 96 -24.50 49.15 26.72
C SER A 96 -22.97 49.05 26.61
N GLY A 97 -22.35 50.06 25.98
CA GLY A 97 -20.91 50.10 25.68
C GLY A 97 -19.96 50.01 26.88
N GLU A 98 -20.47 49.93 28.10
CA GLU A 98 -19.69 49.76 29.34
C GLU A 98 -19.54 48.30 29.77
N GLU A 99 -20.24 47.36 29.11
CA GLU A 99 -20.16 45.93 29.39
C GLU A 99 -19.15 45.22 28.47
N VAL A 100 -19.03 45.69 27.22
CA VAL A 100 -18.00 45.22 26.27
C VAL A 100 -16.59 45.59 26.71
N THR A 101 -16.40 46.68 27.44
CA THR A 101 -15.08 47.09 27.93
C THR A 101 -14.59 46.21 29.09
N ARG A 102 -15.49 45.64 29.90
CA ARG A 102 -15.10 44.66 30.93
C ARG A 102 -14.68 43.34 30.32
N ILE A 103 -15.38 42.88 29.28
CA ILE A 103 -15.01 41.65 28.55
C ILE A 103 -13.66 41.83 27.82
N LEU A 104 -13.41 43.02 27.26
CA LEU A 104 -12.13 43.32 26.60
C LEU A 104 -10.94 43.42 27.58
N ASP A 105 -11.18 43.90 28.81
CA ASP A 105 -10.16 44.00 29.86
C ASP A 105 -9.87 42.63 30.49
N GLU A 106 -10.88 41.78 30.61
CA GLU A 106 -10.76 40.38 31.07
C GLU A 106 -10.09 39.46 30.03
N MET A 107 -10.13 39.82 28.75
CA MET A 107 -9.33 39.18 27.69
C MET A 107 -7.90 39.73 27.56
N SER A 108 -7.52 40.71 28.40
CA SER A 108 -6.16 41.24 28.46
C SER A 108 -5.32 40.65 29.59
N GLU A 109 -5.85 39.64 30.30
CA GLU A 109 -5.06 38.81 31.21
C GLU A 109 -3.92 38.18 30.38
N GLU A 110 -2.73 38.73 30.60
CA GLU A 110 -1.48 38.27 30.02
C GLU A 110 -1.38 36.76 30.24
N VAL A 111 -1.69 35.99 29.19
CA VAL A 111 -1.16 34.65 29.08
C VAL A 111 0.35 34.87 28.96
N GLU A 112 1.05 34.81 30.10
CA GLU A 112 2.43 34.38 30.10
C GLU A 112 2.43 33.10 29.28
N ASP A 113 2.90 33.20 28.03
CA ASP A 113 3.39 32.05 27.31
C ASP A 113 4.46 31.45 28.24
N GLN A 114 4.04 30.48 29.05
CA GLN A 114 4.92 29.37 29.34
C GLN A 114 5.16 28.75 27.98
N ILE A 115 6.14 29.31 27.28
CA ILE A 115 6.95 28.59 26.33
C ILE A 115 7.47 27.44 27.18
N VAL A 116 6.71 26.34 27.19
CA VAL A 116 7.32 25.05 27.38
C VAL A 116 8.36 25.07 26.27
N GLU A 117 9.62 25.27 26.63
CA GLU A 117 10.76 24.88 25.80
C GLU A 117 10.69 23.34 25.66
N GLY A 118 9.57 22.85 25.15
CA GLY A 118 9.43 21.55 24.55
C GLY A 118 10.00 21.82 23.19
N GLU A 119 11.21 21.31 22.98
CA GLU A 119 11.86 21.25 21.70
C GLU A 119 10.80 21.19 20.61
N ASP A 120 10.78 22.16 19.71
CA ASP A 120 10.20 21.98 18.39
C ASP A 120 11.01 20.85 17.73
N ILE A 121 10.81 19.62 18.20
CA ILE A 121 11.12 18.42 17.46
C ILE A 121 10.22 18.58 16.27
N ASP A 122 10.83 18.89 15.12
CA ASP A 122 10.16 18.93 13.84
C ASP A 122 9.38 17.62 13.74
N LEU A 123 8.07 17.66 14.03
CA LEU A 123 7.18 16.48 13.96
C LEU A 123 7.22 15.85 12.57
N LEU A 124 7.59 16.65 11.56
CA LEU A 124 7.90 16.22 10.21
C LEU A 124 9.20 15.40 10.12
N GLU A 125 10.25 15.78 10.84
CA GLU A 125 11.52 15.05 10.89
C GLU A 125 11.38 13.75 11.71
N GLU A 126 10.60 13.76 12.79
CA GLU A 126 10.29 12.55 13.57
C GLU A 126 9.50 11.53 12.72
N LEU A 127 8.40 11.94 12.08
CA LEU A 127 7.63 11.06 11.18
C LEU A 127 8.42 10.62 9.95
N ALA A 128 9.29 11.48 9.40
CA ALA A 128 10.18 11.10 8.29
C ALA A 128 11.23 10.06 8.73
N SER A 129 11.75 10.17 9.95
CA SER A 129 12.68 9.19 10.51
C SER A 129 12.02 7.84 10.78
N GLU A 130 10.76 7.85 11.24
CA GLU A 130 9.95 6.64 11.41
C GLU A 130 9.64 5.98 10.06
N ALA A 131 9.27 6.77 9.04
CA ALA A 131 9.02 6.25 7.70
C ALA A 131 10.27 5.61 7.07
N LYS A 132 11.47 6.14 7.33
CA LYS A 132 12.75 5.56 6.90
C LYS A 132 13.05 4.20 7.55
N MET A 133 12.40 3.87 8.67
CA MET A 133 12.55 2.57 9.32
C MET A 133 11.85 1.44 8.54
N ILE A 134 10.92 1.78 7.63
CA ILE A 134 10.25 0.82 6.77
C ILE A 134 11.15 0.49 5.58
N ASN A 135 11.53 -0.78 5.43
CA ASN A 135 12.31 -1.24 4.29
C ASN A 135 11.45 -1.39 3.04
N LEU A 136 11.86 -0.77 1.93
CA LEU A 136 11.30 -1.06 0.61
C LEU A 136 12.09 -2.22 -0.03
N PRO A 137 11.45 -3.14 -0.77
CA PRO A 137 12.18 -4.18 -1.47
C PRO A 137 12.98 -3.59 -2.64
N PRO A 138 14.11 -4.23 -3.02
CA PRO A 138 14.90 -3.78 -4.15
C PRO A 138 14.14 -3.97 -5.46
N VAL A 139 14.54 -3.22 -6.48
CA VAL A 139 14.06 -3.39 -7.85
C VAL A 139 15.12 -4.17 -8.63
N ALA A 140 14.79 -5.42 -8.97
CA ALA A 140 15.61 -6.25 -9.84
C ALA A 140 15.41 -5.86 -11.31
N ASP A 141 16.50 -5.71 -12.04
CA ASP A 141 16.50 -5.50 -13.49
C ASP A 141 17.53 -6.46 -14.11
N ALA A 142 17.06 -7.42 -14.90
CA ALA A 142 17.89 -8.42 -15.57
C ALA A 142 18.29 -8.01 -17.00
N GLY A 143 17.87 -6.83 -17.46
CA GLY A 143 17.98 -6.37 -18.84
C GLY A 143 16.85 -6.84 -19.75
N GLU A 144 16.88 -6.39 -21.00
CA GLU A 144 15.92 -6.79 -22.04
C GLU A 144 16.20 -8.20 -22.57
N ASP A 145 15.17 -8.84 -23.13
CA ASP A 145 15.31 -10.11 -23.83
C ASP A 145 16.24 -9.99 -25.04
N LEU A 146 17.10 -10.99 -25.23
CA LEU A 146 18.13 -10.96 -26.28
C LEU A 146 17.89 -12.04 -27.33
N THR A 147 18.08 -11.69 -28.59
CA THR A 147 18.17 -12.65 -29.71
C THR A 147 19.55 -12.56 -30.36
N VAL A 148 20.30 -13.65 -30.35
CA VAL A 148 21.71 -13.69 -30.80
C VAL A 148 21.94 -14.86 -31.74
N THR A 149 22.75 -14.67 -32.78
CA THR A 149 23.17 -15.77 -33.68
C THR A 149 24.31 -16.56 -33.06
N SER A 150 24.25 -17.88 -33.15
CA SER A 150 25.32 -18.76 -32.71
C SER A 150 26.59 -18.68 -33.59
N ASP A 151 27.75 -18.89 -32.96
CA ASP A 151 29.04 -19.08 -33.61
C ASP A 151 29.09 -20.42 -34.38
N GLU A 152 30.18 -20.68 -35.13
CA GLU A 152 30.35 -21.91 -35.92
C GLU A 152 30.22 -23.21 -35.09
N ASP A 153 30.58 -23.16 -33.80
CA ASP A 153 30.46 -24.27 -32.87
C ASP A 153 29.03 -24.47 -32.30
N GLY A 154 28.06 -23.64 -32.70
CA GLY A 154 26.66 -23.70 -32.25
C GLY A 154 26.42 -23.13 -30.84
N THR A 155 27.34 -22.30 -30.35
CA THR A 155 27.25 -21.58 -29.07
C THR A 155 27.30 -20.07 -29.25
N ALA A 156 26.83 -19.31 -28.27
CA ALA A 156 27.01 -17.87 -28.20
C ALA A 156 27.48 -17.47 -26.79
N GLU A 157 28.41 -16.51 -26.69
CA GLU A 157 28.77 -15.84 -25.44
C GLU A 157 27.90 -14.58 -25.26
N ILE A 158 27.13 -14.53 -24.17
CA ILE A 158 26.25 -13.41 -23.84
C ILE A 158 26.67 -12.80 -22.50
N LEU A 159 26.61 -11.47 -22.43
CA LEU A 159 26.76 -10.71 -21.20
C LEU A 159 25.38 -10.48 -20.59
N LEU A 160 25.15 -11.02 -19.40
CA LEU A 160 23.99 -10.68 -18.58
C LEU A 160 24.38 -9.48 -17.71
N ASP A 161 23.57 -8.43 -17.73
CA ASP A 161 23.85 -7.16 -17.06
C ASP A 161 22.68 -6.77 -16.17
N GLY A 162 22.89 -6.89 -14.87
CA GLY A 162 21.92 -6.58 -13.82
C GLY A 162 22.22 -5.27 -13.08
N ARG A 163 23.14 -4.45 -13.60
CA ARG A 163 23.59 -3.22 -12.94
C ARG A 163 22.51 -2.14 -12.88
N ALA A 164 21.44 -2.26 -13.67
CA ALA A 164 20.29 -1.37 -13.60
C ALA A 164 19.40 -1.65 -12.36
N SER A 165 19.64 -2.75 -11.64
CA SER A 165 18.98 -3.03 -10.37
C SER A 165 19.35 -1.97 -9.33
N TYR A 166 18.38 -1.53 -8.53
CA TYR A 166 18.59 -0.53 -7.49
C TYR A 166 17.69 -0.78 -6.28
N ASP A 167 18.07 -0.25 -5.14
CA ASP A 167 17.27 -0.26 -3.93
C ASP A 167 16.80 1.17 -3.60
N PRO A 168 15.49 1.43 -3.45
CA PRO A 168 14.99 2.80 -3.27
C PRO A 168 15.39 3.47 -1.95
N ASP A 169 15.65 2.69 -0.90
CA ASP A 169 15.87 3.17 0.47
C ASP A 169 17.18 2.64 1.11
N GLY A 170 18.07 2.09 0.30
CA GLY A 170 19.29 1.43 0.74
C GLY A 170 20.22 1.03 -0.42
N GLU A 171 20.93 -0.08 -0.24
CA GLU A 171 21.87 -0.62 -1.23
C GLU A 171 21.63 -2.11 -1.47
N ILE A 172 21.89 -2.58 -2.69
CA ILE A 172 21.88 -4.01 -3.01
C ILE A 172 23.18 -4.65 -2.51
N ASN A 173 23.08 -5.65 -1.66
CA ASN A 173 24.22 -6.36 -1.06
C ASN A 173 24.55 -7.69 -1.74
N ALA A 174 23.61 -8.30 -2.47
CA ALA A 174 23.87 -9.52 -3.20
C ALA A 174 23.11 -9.62 -4.52
N TRP A 175 23.76 -10.25 -5.50
CA TRP A 175 23.20 -10.63 -6.79
C TRP A 175 23.35 -12.15 -6.94
N GLU A 176 22.34 -12.81 -7.50
CA GLU A 176 22.38 -14.22 -7.85
C GLU A 176 21.72 -14.40 -9.22
N TRP A 177 22.49 -14.86 -10.19
CA TRP A 177 21.96 -15.28 -11.49
C TRP A 177 21.68 -16.77 -11.45
N LEU A 178 20.46 -17.15 -11.80
CA LEU A 178 19.95 -18.51 -11.78
C LEU A 178 19.63 -18.96 -13.21
N ASP A 179 19.97 -20.20 -13.55
CA ASP A 179 19.51 -20.85 -14.78
C ASP A 179 18.05 -21.35 -14.65
N GLU A 180 17.52 -21.94 -15.73
CA GLU A 180 16.18 -22.54 -15.79
C GLU A 180 15.94 -23.63 -14.74
N ARG A 181 17.02 -24.18 -14.17
CA ARG A 181 16.99 -25.25 -13.16
C ARG A 181 17.28 -24.71 -11.76
N GLU A 182 17.19 -23.39 -11.59
CA GLU A 182 17.45 -22.66 -10.34
C GLU A 182 18.86 -22.85 -9.79
N ARG A 183 19.83 -23.12 -10.67
CA ARG A 183 21.24 -23.22 -10.29
C ARG A 183 21.90 -21.86 -10.41
N VAL A 184 22.65 -21.47 -9.38
CA VAL A 184 23.44 -20.24 -9.41
C VAL A 184 24.54 -20.38 -10.47
N VAL A 185 24.47 -19.54 -11.50
CA VAL A 185 25.47 -19.42 -12.58
C VAL A 185 26.43 -18.26 -12.34
N GLY A 186 26.11 -17.34 -11.43
CA GLY A 186 27.02 -16.31 -10.95
C GLY A 186 26.40 -15.42 -9.88
N SER A 187 27.24 -14.63 -9.20
CA SER A 187 26.83 -13.82 -8.04
C SER A 187 27.30 -12.36 -8.12
N THR A 188 27.65 -11.90 -9.31
CA THR A 188 28.04 -10.52 -9.57
C THR A 188 26.95 -9.81 -10.37
N PRO A 189 26.88 -8.46 -10.33
CA PRO A 189 25.88 -7.70 -11.09
C PRO A 189 25.94 -7.98 -12.59
N MET A 190 27.12 -8.33 -13.10
CA MET A 190 27.35 -8.66 -14.50
C MET A 190 28.08 -10.00 -14.61
N ILE A 191 27.60 -10.88 -15.48
CA ILE A 191 28.23 -12.19 -15.74
C ILE A 191 28.24 -12.50 -17.23
N LYS A 192 29.24 -13.27 -17.65
CA LYS A 192 29.29 -13.82 -19.01
C LYS A 192 28.86 -15.28 -18.98
N VAL A 193 27.90 -15.63 -19.82
CA VAL A 193 27.40 -16.99 -19.97
C VAL A 193 27.61 -17.47 -21.40
N ARG A 194 27.92 -18.76 -21.56
CA ARG A 194 28.01 -19.40 -22.86
C ARG A 194 26.91 -20.44 -23.00
N VAL A 195 26.02 -20.19 -23.94
CA VAL A 195 24.81 -21.00 -24.17
C VAL A 195 24.81 -21.58 -25.58
N ARG A 196 24.16 -22.73 -25.74
CA ARG A 196 23.98 -23.37 -27.06
C ARG A 196 22.77 -22.78 -27.77
N LYS A 197 22.67 -23.01 -29.08
CA LYS A 197 21.46 -22.73 -29.86
C LYS A 197 20.20 -23.25 -29.15
N GLY A 198 19.17 -22.41 -29.04
CA GLY A 198 17.96 -22.67 -28.26
C GLY A 198 17.47 -21.44 -27.48
N THR A 199 16.37 -21.60 -26.76
CA THR A 199 15.86 -20.59 -25.81
C THR A 199 16.36 -20.93 -24.42
N HIS A 200 16.91 -19.95 -23.70
CA HIS A 200 17.37 -20.07 -22.33
C HIS A 200 16.78 -18.95 -21.49
N VAL A 201 16.23 -19.28 -20.33
CA VAL A 201 15.73 -18.30 -19.36
C VAL A 201 16.73 -18.16 -18.22
N PHE A 202 17.11 -16.93 -17.90
CA PHE A 202 17.91 -16.61 -16.72
C PHE A 202 17.10 -15.74 -15.77
N ARG A 203 17.26 -15.97 -14.48
CA ARG A 203 16.63 -15.18 -13.43
C ARG A 203 17.69 -14.47 -12.62
N LEU A 204 17.59 -13.16 -12.53
CA LEU A 204 18.36 -12.36 -11.58
C LEU A 204 17.58 -12.26 -10.28
N ARG A 205 18.22 -12.60 -9.18
CA ARG A 205 17.74 -12.36 -7.82
C ARG A 205 18.67 -11.36 -7.15
N VAL A 206 18.10 -10.30 -6.59
CA VAL A 206 18.85 -9.28 -5.85
C VAL A 206 18.36 -9.23 -4.42
N LYS A 207 19.25 -8.86 -3.51
CA LYS A 207 18.97 -8.74 -2.08
C LYS A 207 19.56 -7.46 -1.53
N ASP A 208 18.76 -6.68 -0.80
CA ASP A 208 19.15 -5.42 -0.20
C ASP A 208 19.94 -5.60 1.12
N ASP A 209 20.28 -4.49 1.78
CA ASP A 209 20.97 -4.44 3.06
C ASP A 209 20.10 -4.82 4.26
N LYS A 210 18.78 -4.80 4.12
CA LYS A 210 17.81 -5.16 5.16
C LYS A 210 17.18 -6.55 4.93
N ASN A 211 17.76 -7.32 4.01
CA ASN A 211 17.41 -8.68 3.59
C ASN A 211 16.12 -8.86 2.78
N ALA A 212 15.47 -7.82 2.26
CA ALA A 212 14.41 -8.02 1.27
C ALA A 212 15.02 -8.41 -0.09
N MET A 213 14.20 -9.10 -0.90
CA MET A 213 14.64 -9.73 -2.12
C MET A 213 13.66 -9.43 -3.25
N SER A 214 14.20 -9.36 -4.47
CA SER A 214 13.43 -9.16 -5.69
C SER A 214 14.03 -9.96 -6.82
N GLU A 215 13.23 -10.29 -7.82
CA GLU A 215 13.63 -11.12 -8.95
C GLU A 215 13.21 -10.50 -10.28
N ALA A 216 14.06 -10.67 -11.29
CA ALA A 216 13.82 -10.31 -12.67
C ALA A 216 14.21 -11.46 -13.60
N ILE A 217 13.59 -11.52 -14.77
CA ILE A 217 13.82 -12.59 -15.75
C ILE A 217 14.30 -11.97 -17.05
N VAL A 218 15.24 -12.64 -17.71
CA VAL A 218 15.68 -12.34 -19.06
C VAL A 218 15.68 -13.61 -19.91
N THR A 219 15.10 -13.50 -21.11
CA THR A 219 15.03 -14.60 -22.07
C THR A 219 16.08 -14.40 -23.16
N LEU A 220 16.91 -15.42 -23.35
CA LEU A 220 17.91 -15.48 -24.42
C LEU A 220 17.45 -16.45 -25.50
N ARG A 221 17.29 -15.96 -26.72
CA ARG A 221 17.04 -16.79 -27.90
C ARG A 221 18.28 -16.85 -28.78
N VAL A 222 18.90 -18.02 -28.86
CA VAL A 222 20.06 -18.26 -29.71
C VAL A 222 19.63 -18.99 -30.99
N ILE A 223 19.87 -18.37 -32.15
CA ILE A 223 19.48 -18.88 -33.47
C ILE A 223 20.65 -19.41 -34.31
#